data_AF-A0A6A3S3F8-F1
#
_entry.id   AF-A0A6A3S3F8-F1
#
_cell.length_a   1.000
_cell.length_b   1.000
_cell.length_c   1.000
_cell.angle_alpha   90.00
_cell.angle_beta   90.00
_cell.angle_gamma   90.00
#
_symmetry.space_group_name_H-M   'P 1'
#
loop_
_entity.id
_entity.type
_entity.pdbx_description
1 polymer ?
#
loop_
_entity_poly.entity_id
_entity_poly.type
_entity_poly.pdbx_seq_one_letter_code
_entity_poly.pdbx_strand_id
1 'polypeptide(L)'
;MADSAAAASVDRTIELLAPVYEDVCPTTVNSVTRVPVTLQRTADDWIQLAFANPSVRKDVACVNGASGCRCDFVRFLRALLLLSERLVLHVHATYVVSVGQAPVATLQLRVRVHEEAKRGTPLKDFDLVLSHLQATVLSIVPRNEQSRKETVNAALEQAKNSSCHVVGCRLHPWGADKQMQPPKQKLNLPDVFHSLTSQMEVDQMEIRDDATYVARMTRTNKQILMTDLPTNVLQNIVCLMNARDLASLSGVCSLFQHMAYEVVPGLNLVLYDHQRRGLKWMLRRETPSLTCIPQPHPFILSSESESESATAVDLIEDRVITHPHVTASDACGGMFCDEPGLGKTITMLALILRTKGQTTDNTPVDTRGPSGRVNRPGLRSARSRGRSVGVEDLCLNIFERLCGRSHGKGWTHLFPL
;
A
#
# COMPACT_ATOMS: atom_id res chain seq x y z
N MET A 1 -17.76 -7.12 -15.91
CA MET A 1 -18.24 -6.83 -14.56
C MET A 1 -17.10 -6.16 -13.85
N ALA A 2 -17.25 -4.85 -13.62
CA ALA A 2 -16.19 -4.00 -13.10
C ALA A 2 -16.04 -4.26 -11.60
N ASP A 3 -14.87 -4.74 -11.21
CA ASP A 3 -14.48 -4.80 -9.81
C ASP A 3 -14.40 -3.39 -9.25
N SER A 4 -15.15 -3.19 -8.17
CA SER A 4 -15.15 -2.00 -7.34
C SER A 4 -13.72 -1.63 -6.97
N ALA A 5 -13.18 -0.57 -7.59
CA ALA A 5 -12.05 0.16 -7.06
C ALA A 5 -12.38 0.50 -5.60
N ALA A 6 -11.61 -0.06 -4.67
CA ALA A 6 -11.81 0.14 -3.24
C ALA A 6 -11.89 1.64 -2.98
N ALA A 7 -13.05 2.10 -2.50
CA ALA A 7 -13.28 3.48 -2.11
C ALA A 7 -12.12 3.94 -1.23
N ALA A 8 -11.45 5.02 -1.66
CA ALA A 8 -10.41 5.70 -0.90
C ALA A 8 -10.89 5.83 0.55
N SER A 9 -10.19 5.25 1.54
CA SER A 9 -10.72 5.19 2.89
C SER A 9 -10.80 6.60 3.50
N VAL A 10 -11.98 7.20 3.42
CA VAL A 10 -12.35 8.51 3.99
C VAL A 10 -12.17 8.51 5.52
N ASP A 11 -12.19 7.32 6.10
CA ASP A 11 -12.11 7.09 7.54
C ASP A 11 -10.71 6.65 8.00
N ARG A 12 -10.28 7.19 9.15
CA ARG A 12 -9.11 6.69 9.89
C ARG A 12 -9.58 6.04 11.19
N THR A 13 -9.02 4.89 11.53
CA THR A 13 -9.30 4.22 12.80
C THR A 13 -8.15 4.42 13.78
N ILE A 14 -8.47 4.84 14.98
CA ILE A 14 -7.56 4.90 16.14
C ILE A 14 -8.08 3.92 17.18
N GLU A 15 -7.22 3.03 17.66
CA GLU A 15 -7.56 2.10 18.73
C GLU A 15 -6.98 2.59 20.05
N LEU A 16 -7.83 2.75 21.06
CA LEU A 16 -7.42 3.14 22.42
C LEU A 16 -7.69 2.00 23.39
N LEU A 17 -6.77 1.75 24.32
CA LEU A 17 -7.00 0.83 25.42
C LEU A 17 -8.03 1.42 26.39
N ALA A 18 -9.03 0.62 26.76
CA ALA A 18 -10.13 1.02 27.64
C ALA A 18 -10.31 0.03 28.81
N PRO A 19 -10.88 0.46 29.95
CA PRO A 19 -11.23 -0.46 31.04
C PRO A 19 -12.30 -1.46 30.59
N VAL A 20 -12.28 -2.65 31.21
CA VAL A 20 -13.34 -3.66 31.00
C VAL A 20 -14.51 -3.34 31.92
N TYR A 21 -15.69 -3.11 31.33
CA TYR A 21 -16.95 -2.91 32.06
C TYR A 21 -17.78 -4.21 32.05
N GLU A 22 -17.88 -4.88 33.21
CA GLU A 22 -18.59 -6.17 33.37
C GLU A 22 -20.08 -6.09 33.03
N ASP A 23 -20.70 -4.93 33.27
CA ASP A 23 -22.11 -4.67 33.00
C ASP A 23 -22.41 -4.39 31.52
N VAL A 24 -21.39 -4.15 30.70
CA VAL A 24 -21.51 -4.00 29.23
C VAL A 24 -21.23 -5.33 28.52
N CYS A 25 -20.28 -6.11 29.03
CA CYS A 25 -19.93 -7.42 28.50
C CYS A 25 -19.81 -8.44 29.64
N PRO A 26 -20.78 -9.36 29.81
CA PRO A 26 -20.59 -10.47 30.73
C PRO A 26 -19.45 -11.37 30.23
N THR A 27 -18.52 -11.70 31.12
CA THR A 27 -17.26 -12.44 30.90
C THR A 27 -17.43 -13.89 30.39
N THR A 28 -18.66 -14.32 30.12
CA THR A 28 -19.03 -15.71 29.78
C THR A 28 -19.06 -16.01 28.28
N VAL A 29 -18.87 -15.01 27.42
CA VAL A 29 -18.96 -15.19 25.96
C VAL A 29 -17.56 -15.34 25.36
N ASN A 30 -17.23 -16.52 24.81
CA ASN A 30 -15.95 -16.80 24.14
C ASN A 30 -15.80 -16.12 22.76
N SER A 31 -16.47 -14.97 22.54
CA SER A 31 -16.45 -14.26 21.26
C SER A 31 -16.11 -12.77 21.44
N VAL A 32 -15.58 -12.16 20.38
CA VAL A 32 -15.30 -10.72 20.35
C VAL A 32 -16.63 -9.96 20.36
N THR A 33 -16.86 -9.18 21.41
CA THR A 33 -18.07 -8.36 21.53
C THR A 33 -17.79 -6.95 21.04
N ARG A 34 -18.68 -6.40 20.21
CA ARG A 34 -18.60 -5.03 19.69
C ARG A 34 -19.87 -4.29 20.06
N VAL A 35 -19.73 -3.21 20.82
CA VAL A 35 -20.85 -2.40 21.29
C VAL A 35 -20.65 -0.96 20.81
N PRO A 36 -21.59 -0.39 20.02
CA PRO A 36 -21.56 1.02 19.68
C PRO A 36 -21.63 1.87 20.96
N VAL A 37 -20.78 2.90 21.04
CA VAL A 37 -20.71 3.78 22.20
C VAL A 37 -20.63 5.22 21.73
N THR A 38 -21.28 6.11 22.48
CA THR A 38 -21.23 7.55 22.22
C THR A 38 -20.44 8.25 23.32
N LEU A 39 -19.57 9.18 22.92
CA LEU A 39 -18.86 10.06 23.83
C LEU A 39 -19.75 11.27 24.11
N GLN A 40 -20.05 11.53 25.38
CA GLN A 40 -20.91 12.65 25.79
C GLN A 40 -20.20 13.49 26.85
N ARG A 41 -20.39 14.82 26.77
CA ARG A 41 -19.95 15.75 27.80
C ARG A 41 -21.08 15.99 28.79
N THR A 42 -20.80 15.86 30.08
CA THR A 42 -21.77 16.20 31.15
C THR A 42 -21.80 17.70 31.40
N ALA A 43 -22.80 18.18 32.15
CA ALA A 43 -22.90 19.58 32.56
C ALA A 43 -21.67 20.06 33.37
N ASP A 44 -21.03 19.14 34.09
CA ASP A 44 -19.85 19.40 34.92
C ASP A 44 -18.52 19.25 34.15
N ASP A 45 -18.54 19.19 32.81
CA ASP A 45 -17.37 19.01 31.94
C ASP A 45 -16.64 17.65 32.07
N TRP A 46 -17.36 16.63 32.56
CA TRP A 46 -16.89 15.24 32.55
C TRP A 46 -17.23 14.57 31.24
N ILE A 47 -16.48 13.53 30.88
CA ILE A 47 -16.74 12.73 29.68
C ILE A 47 -17.34 11.40 30.10
N GLN A 48 -18.44 11.03 29.47
CA GLN A 48 -19.13 9.76 29.68
C GLN A 48 -19.18 8.95 28.39
N LEU A 49 -19.04 7.64 28.56
CA LEU A 49 -19.35 6.61 27.58
C LEU A 49 -20.81 6.20 27.76
N ALA A 50 -21.65 6.56 26.80
CA ALA A 50 -23.05 6.17 26.78
C ALA A 50 -23.24 4.98 25.83
N PHE A 51 -23.60 3.84 26.40
CA PHE A 51 -23.93 2.61 25.70
C PHE A 51 -25.44 2.57 25.49
N ALA A 52 -25.88 2.33 24.25
CA ALA A 52 -27.30 2.23 23.94
C ALA A 52 -27.89 0.88 24.39
N ASN A 53 -27.12 -0.21 24.17
CA ASN A 53 -27.50 -1.58 24.48
C ASN A 53 -26.27 -2.33 25.04
N PRO A 54 -26.19 -2.58 26.36
CA PRO A 54 -27.14 -2.22 27.41
C PRO A 54 -27.17 -0.70 27.66
N SER A 55 -28.31 -0.16 28.12
CA SER A 55 -28.48 1.27 28.40
C SER A 55 -27.74 1.67 29.69
N VAL A 56 -26.44 1.86 29.55
CA VAL A 56 -25.51 2.11 30.66
C VAL A 56 -24.67 3.34 30.32
N ARG A 57 -24.36 4.13 31.34
CA ARG A 57 -23.43 5.25 31.24
C ARG A 57 -22.25 5.02 32.18
N LYS A 58 -21.03 5.22 31.67
CA LYS A 58 -19.79 5.09 32.43
C LYS A 58 -18.97 6.35 32.30
N ASP A 59 -18.45 6.85 33.41
CA ASP A 59 -17.45 7.91 33.36
C ASP A 59 -16.19 7.38 32.68
N VAL A 60 -15.59 8.21 31.83
CA VAL A 60 -14.34 7.89 31.15
C VAL A 60 -13.24 7.77 32.21
N ALA A 61 -12.69 6.56 32.33
CA ALA A 61 -11.54 6.25 33.16
C ALA A 61 -10.48 5.55 32.31
N CYS A 62 -9.21 5.79 32.60
CA CYS A 62 -8.13 5.01 31.99
C CYS A 62 -7.98 3.66 32.69
N VAL A 63 -7.36 2.68 32.01
CA VAL A 63 -7.12 1.33 32.57
C VAL A 63 -6.33 1.37 33.88
N ASN A 64 -5.45 2.36 34.04
CA ASN A 64 -4.64 2.57 35.23
C ASN A 64 -5.29 3.56 36.22
N GLY A 65 -6.58 3.87 36.09
CA GLY A 65 -7.23 4.93 36.87
C GLY A 65 -7.20 4.70 38.38
N ALA A 66 -7.27 3.44 38.82
CA ALA A 66 -7.22 3.05 40.23
C ALA A 66 -5.88 3.40 40.93
N SER A 67 -4.80 3.64 40.17
CA SER A 67 -3.46 3.95 40.72
C SER A 67 -3.07 5.44 40.65
N GLY A 68 -4.00 6.34 40.31
CA GLY A 68 -3.70 7.78 40.17
C GLY A 68 -2.89 8.12 38.92
N CYS A 69 -3.13 7.38 37.82
CA CYS A 69 -2.43 7.53 36.55
C CYS A 69 -2.53 8.95 35.97
N ARG A 70 -1.39 9.50 35.48
CA ARG A 70 -1.28 10.80 34.78
C ARG A 70 -1.12 10.64 33.26
N CYS A 71 -1.82 9.67 32.68
CA CYS A 71 -1.83 9.47 31.23
C CYS A 71 -2.63 10.56 30.50
N ASP A 72 -2.45 10.62 29.19
CA ASP A 72 -3.14 11.57 28.30
C ASP A 72 -4.47 11.06 27.78
N PHE A 73 -4.98 9.95 28.31
CA PHE A 73 -6.20 9.30 27.82
C PHE A 73 -7.42 10.21 27.83
N VAL A 74 -7.71 10.85 28.98
CA VAL A 74 -8.86 11.76 29.10
C VAL A 74 -8.63 13.02 28.26
N ARG A 75 -7.39 13.52 28.20
CA ARG A 75 -6.99 14.67 27.38
C ARG A 75 -7.23 14.40 25.89
N PHE A 76 -6.88 13.20 25.42
CA PHE A 76 -7.08 12.74 24.05
C PHE A 76 -8.57 12.68 23.69
N LEU A 77 -9.39 12.02 24.53
CA LEU A 77 -10.84 11.92 24.29
C LEU A 77 -11.53 13.28 24.36
N ARG A 78 -11.10 14.17 25.27
CA ARG A 78 -11.60 15.56 25.34
C ARG A 78 -11.28 16.33 24.06
N ALA A 79 -10.05 16.25 23.58
CA ALA A 79 -9.61 16.90 22.35
C ALA A 79 -10.43 16.43 21.14
N LEU A 80 -10.68 15.13 21.01
CA LEU A 80 -11.55 14.58 19.96
C LEU A 80 -12.99 15.04 20.07
N LEU A 81 -13.56 15.05 21.28
CA LEU A 81 -14.92 15.51 21.50
C LEU A 81 -15.08 16.98 21.11
N LEU A 82 -14.12 17.83 21.51
CA LEU A 82 -14.09 19.24 21.11
C LEU A 82 -14.00 19.43 19.60
N LEU A 83 -13.21 18.61 18.88
CA LEU A 83 -13.16 18.64 17.42
C LEU A 83 -14.49 18.21 16.79
N SER A 84 -15.20 17.29 17.42
CA SER A 84 -16.54 16.88 17.00
C SER A 84 -17.59 17.96 17.26
N GLU A 85 -17.58 18.58 18.44
CA GLU A 85 -18.48 19.69 18.81
C GLU A 85 -18.24 20.93 17.92
N ARG A 86 -17.00 21.16 17.49
CA ARG A 86 -16.64 22.25 16.55
C ARG A 86 -16.97 21.92 15.09
N LEU A 87 -17.59 20.77 14.81
CA LEU A 87 -17.93 20.31 13.47
C LEU A 87 -16.69 20.23 12.55
N VAL A 88 -15.53 19.84 13.11
CA VAL A 88 -14.30 19.60 12.33
C VAL A 88 -14.19 18.13 11.96
N LEU A 89 -14.42 17.25 12.94
CA LEU A 89 -14.36 15.80 12.77
C LEU A 89 -15.70 15.17 13.13
N HIS A 90 -15.98 14.01 12.56
CA HIS A 90 -17.04 13.13 13.02
C HIS A 90 -16.40 11.85 13.56
N VAL A 91 -16.76 11.48 14.78
CA VAL A 91 -16.16 10.34 15.50
C VAL A 91 -17.23 9.30 15.77
N HIS A 92 -17.08 8.11 15.19
CA HIS A 92 -17.88 6.96 15.54
C HIS A 92 -17.05 6.02 16.43
N ALA A 93 -17.51 5.80 17.66
CA ALA A 93 -16.80 4.98 18.63
C ALA A 93 -17.47 3.61 18.78
N THR A 94 -16.65 2.56 18.78
CA THR A 94 -17.08 1.18 19.04
C THR A 94 -16.23 0.63 20.16
N TYR A 95 -16.88 0.19 21.23
CA TYR A 95 -16.24 -0.51 22.33
C TYR A 95 -16.11 -1.99 21.99
N VAL A 96 -14.88 -2.51 21.97
CA VAL A 96 -14.57 -3.88 21.55
C VAL A 96 -13.88 -4.61 22.68
N VAL A 97 -14.45 -5.74 23.09
CA VAL A 97 -13.86 -6.62 24.10
C VAL A 97 -13.42 -7.91 23.43
N SER A 98 -12.13 -8.21 23.54
CA SER A 98 -11.54 -9.47 23.09
C SER A 98 -11.33 -10.36 24.31
N VAL A 99 -12.00 -11.52 24.31
CA VAL A 99 -11.91 -12.50 25.39
C VAL A 99 -10.79 -13.49 25.08
N GLY A 100 -9.66 -13.35 25.79
CA GLY A 100 -8.52 -14.27 25.77
C GLY A 100 -8.20 -14.78 27.18
N GLN A 101 -6.92 -15.06 27.49
CA GLN A 101 -6.48 -15.43 28.85
C GLN A 101 -6.73 -14.31 29.90
N ALA A 102 -6.77 -13.05 29.45
CA ALA A 102 -7.25 -11.91 30.21
C ALA A 102 -8.14 -11.05 29.28
N PRO A 103 -9.30 -10.54 29.75
CA PRO A 103 -10.15 -9.69 28.94
C PRO A 103 -9.46 -8.35 28.69
N VAL A 104 -9.36 -7.96 27.41
CA VAL A 104 -8.84 -6.65 27.02
C VAL A 104 -9.93 -5.91 26.26
N ALA A 105 -10.22 -4.68 26.70
CA ALA A 105 -11.14 -3.79 26.04
C ALA A 105 -10.42 -2.68 25.29
N THR A 106 -10.91 -2.36 24.10
CA THR A 106 -10.43 -1.26 23.28
C THR A 106 -11.59 -0.40 22.81
N LEU A 107 -11.36 0.90 22.70
CA LEU A 107 -12.24 1.85 22.07
C LEU A 107 -11.73 2.11 20.66
N GLN A 108 -12.41 1.55 19.66
CA GLN A 108 -12.13 1.80 18.26
C GLN A 108 -12.83 3.08 17.82
N LEU A 109 -12.04 4.11 17.55
CA LEU A 109 -12.50 5.43 17.14
C LEU A 109 -12.30 5.58 15.64
N ARG A 110 -13.41 5.54 14.90
CA ARG A 110 -13.42 5.84 13.47
C ARG A 110 -13.65 7.34 13.29
N VAL A 111 -12.69 8.01 12.67
CA VAL A 111 -12.61 9.46 12.53
C VAL A 111 -12.67 9.84 11.06
N ARG A 112 -13.55 10.78 10.73
CA ARG A 112 -13.71 11.37 9.40
C ARG A 112 -13.85 12.89 9.49
N VAL A 113 -13.63 13.61 8.38
CA VAL A 113 -13.85 15.07 8.37
C VAL A 113 -15.34 15.37 8.25
N HIS A 114 -15.81 16.29 9.07
CA HIS A 114 -17.19 16.76 9.04
C HIS A 114 -17.45 17.62 7.79
N GLU A 115 -18.57 17.43 7.11
CA GLU A 115 -18.89 18.12 5.84
C GLU A 115 -18.87 19.65 6.00
N GLU A 116 -19.40 20.15 7.12
CA GLU A 116 -19.48 21.58 7.44
C GLU A 116 -18.20 22.18 8.06
N ALA A 117 -17.06 21.47 8.01
CA ALA A 117 -15.82 21.95 8.60
C ALA A 117 -15.38 23.31 8.01
N LYS A 118 -15.15 24.29 8.90
CA LYS A 118 -14.81 25.66 8.48
C LYS A 118 -13.38 25.74 7.94
N ARG A 119 -13.22 26.19 6.69
CA ARG A 119 -11.91 26.44 6.06
C ARG A 119 -11.02 27.33 6.92
N GLY A 120 -9.74 26.99 6.99
CA GLY A 120 -8.70 27.78 7.64
C GLY A 120 -8.66 27.61 9.17
N THR A 121 -9.56 26.81 9.74
CA THR A 121 -9.55 26.50 11.18
C THR A 121 -8.19 25.89 11.56
N PRO A 122 -7.42 26.55 12.45
CA PRO A 122 -6.15 25.99 12.93
C PRO A 122 -6.42 24.87 13.93
N LEU A 123 -5.67 23.78 13.82
CA LEU A 123 -5.81 22.58 14.63
C LEU A 123 -4.57 22.29 15.48
N LYS A 124 -3.61 23.22 15.56
CA LYS A 124 -2.35 23.07 16.30
C LYS A 124 -2.53 22.74 17.78
N ASP A 125 -3.62 23.20 18.39
CA ASP A 125 -3.95 22.92 19.80
C ASP A 125 -4.39 21.46 20.03
N PHE A 126 -4.56 20.68 18.95
CA PHE A 126 -4.98 19.28 18.95
C PHE A 126 -3.89 18.34 18.42
N ASP A 127 -2.63 18.74 18.54
CA ASP A 127 -1.41 18.00 18.13
C ASP A 127 -1.47 16.51 18.51
N LEU A 128 -1.87 16.22 19.74
CA LEU A 128 -2.00 14.87 20.29
C LEU A 128 -2.96 14.00 19.45
N VAL A 129 -4.05 14.56 18.94
CA VAL A 129 -5.01 13.82 18.10
C VAL A 129 -4.46 13.68 16.68
N LEU A 130 -3.96 14.78 16.10
CA LEU A 130 -3.49 14.83 14.72
C LEU A 130 -2.29 13.88 14.50
N SER A 131 -1.38 13.79 15.47
CA SER A 131 -0.25 12.87 15.42
C SER A 131 -0.68 11.41 15.34
N HIS A 132 -1.83 11.06 15.93
CA HIS A 132 -2.39 9.71 15.87
C HIS A 132 -3.19 9.43 14.59
N LEU A 133 -3.73 10.46 13.94
CA LEU A 133 -4.33 10.33 12.60
C LEU A 133 -3.25 10.12 11.52
N GLN A 134 -2.07 10.74 11.67
CA GLN A 134 -0.92 10.50 10.79
C GLN A 134 -0.34 9.09 10.94
N ALA A 135 -0.24 8.57 12.17
CA ALA A 135 0.46 7.32 12.46
C ALA A 135 -0.16 6.09 11.77
N THR A 136 -1.49 6.05 11.59
CA THR A 136 -2.19 4.95 10.90
C THR A 136 -1.77 4.81 9.44
N VAL A 137 -1.30 5.88 8.82
CA VAL A 137 -0.85 5.89 7.41
C VAL A 137 0.53 5.27 7.24
N LEU A 138 1.33 5.25 8.31
CA LEU A 138 2.71 4.78 8.32
C LEU A 138 2.85 3.39 8.97
N SER A 139 1.75 2.69 9.25
CA SER A 139 1.79 1.38 9.90
C SER A 139 2.36 0.32 8.97
N ILE A 140 3.38 -0.41 9.43
CA ILE A 140 3.99 -1.54 8.72
C ILE A 140 3.21 -2.81 9.08
N VAL A 141 2.72 -3.53 8.07
CA VAL A 141 1.94 -4.77 8.30
C VAL A 141 2.88 -5.99 8.33
N PRO A 142 2.94 -6.74 9.46
CA PRO A 142 3.77 -7.95 9.57
C PRO A 142 3.34 -9.07 8.61
N ARG A 143 4.28 -9.94 8.24
CA ARG A 143 4.12 -10.98 7.20
C ARG A 143 3.28 -12.20 7.62
N ASN A 144 3.45 -12.69 8.84
CA ASN A 144 2.80 -13.93 9.32
C ASN A 144 1.63 -13.60 10.26
N GLU A 145 0.51 -14.32 10.16
CA GLU A 145 -0.63 -14.19 11.07
C GLU A 145 -0.23 -14.35 12.55
N GLN A 146 0.69 -15.26 12.85
CA GLN A 146 1.23 -15.43 14.20
C GLN A 146 2.01 -14.19 14.66
N SER A 147 2.88 -13.65 13.80
CA SER A 147 3.62 -12.41 14.08
C SER A 147 2.71 -11.19 14.22
N ARG A 148 1.58 -11.14 13.49
CA ARG A 148 0.56 -10.09 13.64
C ARG A 148 -0.09 -10.18 15.01
N LYS A 149 -0.52 -11.37 15.44
CA LYS A 149 -1.11 -11.59 16.78
C LYS A 149 -0.13 -11.20 17.90
N GLU A 150 1.13 -11.62 17.78
CA GLU A 150 2.18 -11.24 18.74
C GLU A 150 2.43 -9.73 18.77
N THR A 151 2.46 -9.08 17.61
CA THR A 151 2.64 -7.61 17.51
C THR A 151 1.47 -6.86 18.14
N VAL A 152 0.23 -7.30 17.90
CA VAL A 152 -0.96 -6.69 18.51
C VAL A 152 -0.94 -6.87 20.03
N ASN A 153 -0.62 -8.06 20.53
CA ASN A 153 -0.52 -8.30 21.98
C ASN A 153 0.59 -7.44 22.62
N ALA A 154 1.75 -7.34 21.97
CA ALA A 154 2.84 -6.48 22.43
C ALA A 154 2.43 -4.99 22.43
N ALA A 155 1.68 -4.55 21.42
CA ALA A 155 1.18 -3.18 21.33
C ALA A 155 0.14 -2.86 22.43
N LEU A 156 -0.70 -3.83 22.80
CA LEU A 156 -1.66 -3.71 23.91
C LEU A 156 -0.94 -3.61 25.26
N GLU A 157 0.06 -4.47 25.50
CA GLU A 157 0.87 -4.42 26.73
C GLU A 157 1.70 -3.14 26.82
N GLN A 158 2.24 -2.66 25.70
CA GLN A 158 2.93 -1.38 25.65
C GLN A 158 1.97 -0.22 25.95
N ALA A 159 0.78 -0.22 25.35
CA ALA A 159 -0.23 0.82 25.58
C ALA A 159 -0.62 0.88 27.06
N LYS A 160 -0.81 -0.28 27.71
CA LYS A 160 -1.11 -0.38 29.15
C LYS A 160 -0.04 0.26 30.03
N ASN A 161 1.23 0.10 29.66
CA ASN A 161 2.38 0.62 30.40
C ASN A 161 2.85 1.99 29.89
N SER A 162 2.02 2.73 29.14
CA SER A 162 2.37 4.02 28.56
C SER A 162 1.41 5.14 28.93
N SER A 163 1.81 6.39 28.66
CA SER A 163 1.01 7.61 28.88
C SER A 163 0.03 7.81 27.75
N CYS A 164 0.28 7.14 26.63
CA CYS A 164 -0.51 7.19 25.44
C CYS A 164 -1.13 5.81 25.22
N HIS A 165 -2.31 5.61 25.79
CA HIS A 165 -3.09 4.37 25.66
C HIS A 165 -3.58 4.09 24.22
N VAL A 166 -3.15 4.85 23.20
CA VAL A 166 -3.33 4.50 21.79
C VAL A 166 -2.50 3.25 21.50
N VAL A 167 -3.18 2.19 21.05
CA VAL A 167 -2.56 0.89 20.76
C VAL A 167 -1.56 1.04 19.62
N GLY A 168 -0.32 0.62 19.86
CA GLY A 168 0.77 0.74 18.89
C GLY A 168 1.36 2.14 18.77
N CYS A 169 1.08 3.06 19.71
CA CYS A 169 1.72 4.37 19.74
C CYS A 169 3.25 4.26 19.81
N ARG A 170 3.93 4.99 18.92
CA ARG A 170 5.40 5.15 18.91
C ARG A 170 5.86 6.59 19.12
N LEU A 171 4.94 7.54 19.20
CA LEU A 171 5.22 8.97 19.25
C LEU A 171 5.38 9.50 20.69
N HIS A 172 4.71 8.85 21.65
CA HIS A 172 4.63 9.31 23.03
C HIS A 172 5.19 8.26 24.01
N PRO A 173 6.54 8.15 24.14
CA PRO A 173 7.14 7.23 25.09
C PRO A 173 6.85 7.66 26.54
N TRP A 174 6.59 6.68 27.43
CA TRP A 174 6.42 6.93 28.86
C TRP A 174 7.74 7.38 29.50
N GLY A 175 7.67 8.50 30.21
CA GLY A 175 8.80 9.05 30.97
C GLY A 175 8.87 8.48 32.38
N ALA A 176 9.53 7.34 32.55
CA ALA A 176 10.18 6.96 33.81
C ALA A 176 11.32 5.99 33.47
N ASP A 177 12.55 6.45 33.68
CA ASP A 177 13.85 5.80 33.45
C ASP A 177 14.36 5.60 32.02
N LYS A 178 15.42 6.38 31.73
CA LYS A 178 16.38 6.17 30.64
C LYS A 178 17.06 4.78 30.65
N GLN A 179 16.79 3.94 31.67
CA GLN A 179 17.29 2.57 31.80
C GLN A 179 16.25 1.49 31.45
N MET A 180 14.98 1.83 31.27
CA MET A 180 13.90 0.89 30.92
C MET A 180 13.12 1.34 29.68
N GLN A 181 13.80 2.02 28.74
CA GLN A 181 13.23 2.10 27.39
C GLN A 181 12.98 0.66 26.93
N PRO A 182 11.74 0.29 26.53
CA PRO A 182 11.59 -0.90 25.70
C PRO A 182 12.58 -0.73 24.56
N PRO A 183 13.42 -1.73 24.25
CA PRO A 183 14.49 -1.57 23.28
C PRO A 183 13.87 -0.92 22.05
N LYS A 184 14.36 0.28 21.66
CA LYS A 184 13.88 1.00 20.47
C LYS A 184 13.62 -0.05 19.42
N GLN A 185 12.35 -0.37 19.18
CA GLN A 185 12.00 -1.59 18.48
C GLN A 185 12.60 -1.40 17.10
N LYS A 186 13.75 -2.07 16.85
CA LYS A 186 14.50 -1.89 15.62
C LYS A 186 13.49 -2.19 14.54
N LEU A 187 13.22 -1.22 13.67
CA LEU A 187 12.36 -1.45 12.52
C LEU A 187 12.89 -2.72 11.88
N ASN A 188 12.06 -3.76 11.87
CA ASN A 188 12.43 -5.01 11.24
C ASN A 188 12.41 -4.70 9.75
N LEU A 189 13.57 -4.35 9.20
CA LEU A 189 13.75 -3.99 7.80
C LEU A 189 13.02 -4.99 6.89
N PRO A 190 13.11 -6.32 7.10
CA PRO A 190 12.27 -7.31 6.44
C PRO A 190 10.76 -7.01 6.42
N ASP A 191 10.16 -6.59 7.54
CA ASP A 191 8.73 -6.25 7.61
C ASP A 191 8.43 -4.93 6.87
N VAL A 192 9.32 -3.94 6.95
CA VAL A 192 9.21 -2.68 6.18
C VAL A 192 9.25 -2.96 4.68
N PHE A 193 10.27 -3.70 4.23
CA PHE A 193 10.42 -4.08 2.84
C PHE A 193 9.24 -4.93 2.39
N HIS A 194 8.81 -5.91 3.18
CA HIS A 194 7.62 -6.70 2.86
C HIS A 194 6.37 -5.83 2.75
N SER A 195 6.14 -4.88 3.65
CA SER A 195 5.00 -3.96 3.54
C SER A 195 5.05 -3.17 2.24
N LEU A 196 6.23 -2.66 1.85
CA LEU A 196 6.45 -1.95 0.59
C LEU A 196 6.35 -2.85 -0.64
N THR A 197 6.83 -4.10 -0.57
CA THR A 197 6.86 -5.05 -1.69
C THR A 197 5.62 -5.91 -1.77
N SER A 198 4.78 -5.98 -0.75
CA SER A 198 3.54 -6.77 -0.73
C SER A 198 2.61 -6.34 -1.86
N GLN A 199 2.56 -5.04 -2.16
CA GLN A 199 1.87 -4.49 -3.34
C GLN A 199 2.42 -5.02 -4.68
N MET A 200 3.62 -5.61 -4.67
CA MET A 200 4.27 -6.29 -5.80
C MET A 200 4.25 -7.81 -5.73
N GLU A 201 4.07 -8.38 -4.53
CA GLU A 201 3.90 -9.82 -4.37
C GLU A 201 2.54 -10.29 -4.91
N VAL A 202 1.55 -9.38 -5.03
CA VAL A 202 0.29 -9.64 -5.76
C VAL A 202 0.53 -10.03 -7.24
N ASP A 203 1.70 -9.69 -7.80
CA ASP A 203 2.13 -10.09 -9.16
C ASP A 203 3.10 -11.30 -9.16
N GLN A 204 3.16 -12.10 -8.09
CA GLN A 204 3.76 -13.43 -8.12
C GLN A 204 2.65 -14.45 -8.36
N MET A 205 2.37 -14.73 -9.63
CA MET A 205 1.42 -15.80 -9.96
C MET A 205 1.98 -17.15 -9.52
N GLU A 206 1.08 -17.98 -9.00
CA GLU A 206 1.29 -19.41 -8.83
C GLU A 206 1.72 -20.02 -10.17
N ILE A 207 2.69 -20.94 -10.07
CA ILE A 207 3.17 -21.73 -11.20
C ILE A 207 1.96 -22.42 -11.81
N ARG A 208 1.65 -22.06 -13.07
CA ARG A 208 0.80 -22.77 -14.04
C ARG A 208 -0.27 -23.65 -13.40
N ASP A 209 -1.53 -23.23 -13.48
CA ASP A 209 -2.64 -24.13 -13.14
C ASP A 209 -2.67 -25.33 -14.10
N ASP A 210 -2.09 -26.43 -13.65
CA ASP A 210 -2.01 -27.69 -14.37
C ASP A 210 -3.40 -28.24 -14.68
N ALA A 211 -4.42 -27.91 -13.89
CA ALA A 211 -5.79 -28.32 -14.16
C ALA A 211 -6.32 -27.68 -15.45
N THR A 212 -6.08 -26.38 -15.64
CA THR A 212 -6.50 -25.65 -16.85
C THR A 212 -5.74 -26.15 -18.10
N TYR A 213 -4.47 -26.49 -17.99
CA TYR A 213 -3.69 -27.09 -19.08
C TYR A 213 -4.19 -28.50 -19.44
N VAL A 214 -4.34 -29.38 -18.45
CA VAL A 214 -4.80 -30.76 -18.65
C VAL A 214 -6.22 -30.78 -19.24
N ALA A 215 -7.12 -29.92 -18.75
CA ALA A 215 -8.48 -29.80 -19.29
C ALA A 215 -8.53 -29.29 -20.74
N ARG A 216 -7.52 -28.54 -21.20
CA ARG A 216 -7.41 -28.11 -22.61
C ARG A 216 -6.87 -29.23 -23.50
N MET A 217 -5.86 -29.96 -23.02
CA MET A 217 -5.19 -31.03 -23.78
C MET A 217 -6.02 -32.32 -23.94
N THR A 218 -7.05 -32.51 -23.12
CA THR A 218 -7.99 -33.65 -23.20
C THR A 218 -9.13 -33.45 -24.21
N ARG A 219 -9.31 -32.24 -24.76
CA ARG A 219 -10.36 -31.96 -25.77
C ARG A 219 -10.00 -32.55 -27.13
N THR A 220 -11.01 -32.87 -27.94
CA THR A 220 -10.83 -33.37 -29.32
C THR A 220 -10.26 -32.32 -30.28
N ASN A 221 -10.60 -31.04 -30.08
CA ASN A 221 -10.04 -29.91 -30.82
C ASN A 221 -9.00 -29.17 -29.96
N LYS A 222 -7.79 -29.74 -29.89
CA LYS A 222 -6.70 -29.23 -29.05
C LYS A 222 -6.15 -27.93 -29.61
N GLN A 223 -6.19 -26.87 -28.82
CA GLN A 223 -5.47 -25.64 -29.12
C GLN A 223 -4.16 -25.62 -28.36
N ILE A 224 -3.05 -25.65 -29.10
CA ILE A 224 -1.70 -25.48 -28.56
C ILE A 224 -1.43 -23.98 -28.46
N LEU A 225 -1.20 -23.50 -27.25
CA LEU A 225 -0.80 -22.12 -26.99
C LEU A 225 0.72 -22.03 -26.83
N MET A 226 1.29 -20.84 -27.05
CA MET A 226 2.73 -20.64 -26.85
C MET A 226 3.18 -21.00 -25.42
N THR A 227 2.32 -20.74 -24.42
CA THR A 227 2.57 -21.08 -23.00
C THR A 227 2.62 -22.59 -22.72
N ASP A 228 2.23 -23.43 -23.68
CA ASP A 228 2.25 -24.89 -23.54
C ASP A 228 3.64 -25.49 -23.86
N LEU A 229 4.55 -24.70 -24.44
CA LEU A 229 5.94 -25.11 -24.69
C LEU A 229 6.69 -25.40 -23.38
N PRO A 230 7.65 -26.35 -23.37
CA PRO A 230 8.51 -26.58 -22.22
C PRO A 230 9.26 -25.31 -21.78
N THR A 231 9.43 -25.12 -20.47
CA THR A 231 10.02 -23.90 -19.89
C THR A 231 11.42 -23.59 -20.45
N ASN A 232 12.23 -24.62 -20.71
CA ASN A 232 13.55 -24.44 -21.32
C ASN A 232 13.49 -23.89 -22.75
N VAL A 233 12.46 -24.26 -23.53
CA VAL A 233 12.24 -23.73 -24.88
C VAL A 233 11.77 -22.28 -24.80
N LEU A 234 10.83 -21.99 -23.91
CA LEU A 234 10.37 -20.62 -23.65
C LEU A 234 11.51 -19.71 -23.20
N GLN A 235 12.38 -20.20 -22.31
CA GLN A 235 13.54 -19.47 -21.84
C GLN A 235 14.53 -19.16 -22.98
N ASN A 236 14.77 -20.12 -23.88
CA ASN A 236 15.59 -19.87 -25.07
C ASN A 236 14.98 -18.78 -25.97
N ILE A 237 13.66 -18.78 -26.18
CA ILE A 237 12.97 -17.74 -26.94
C ILE A 237 13.17 -16.37 -26.28
N VAL A 238 12.97 -16.28 -24.97
CA VAL A 238 13.14 -15.04 -24.19
C VAL A 238 14.60 -14.56 -24.23
N CYS A 239 15.59 -15.44 -24.19
CA CYS A 239 17.02 -15.10 -24.29
C CYS A 239 17.42 -14.47 -25.64
N LEU A 240 16.65 -14.70 -26.70
CA LEU A 240 16.89 -14.14 -28.03
C LEU A 240 16.23 -12.77 -28.24
N MET A 241 15.39 -12.33 -27.31
CA MET A 241 14.65 -11.08 -27.41
C MET A 241 15.48 -9.87 -26.96
N ASN A 242 15.22 -8.73 -27.59
CA ASN A 242 15.80 -7.46 -27.14
C ASN A 242 14.96 -6.85 -25.99
N ALA A 243 15.46 -5.77 -25.40
CA ALA A 243 14.81 -5.05 -24.30
C ALA A 243 13.35 -4.66 -24.56
N ARG A 244 13.03 -4.22 -25.78
CA ARG A 244 11.68 -3.80 -26.18
C ARG A 244 10.74 -4.99 -26.33
N ASP A 245 11.23 -6.06 -26.96
CA ASP A 245 10.46 -7.29 -27.16
C ASP A 245 10.12 -7.90 -25.79
N LEU A 246 11.09 -7.91 -24.86
CA LEU A 246 10.89 -8.41 -23.51
C LEU A 246 9.89 -7.58 -22.70
N ALA A 247 9.90 -6.26 -22.84
CA ALA A 247 8.91 -5.39 -22.21
C ALA A 247 7.50 -5.69 -22.76
N SER A 248 7.38 -5.83 -24.08
CA SER A 248 6.10 -6.16 -24.73
C SER A 248 5.59 -7.53 -24.30
N LEU A 249 6.46 -8.54 -24.29
CA LEU A 249 6.15 -9.89 -23.87
C LEU A 249 5.72 -9.93 -22.39
N SER A 250 6.36 -9.13 -21.53
CA SER A 250 6.02 -9.05 -20.11
C SER A 250 4.62 -8.51 -19.83
N GLY A 251 4.01 -7.79 -20.78
CA GLY A 251 2.64 -7.29 -20.67
C GLY A 251 1.56 -8.30 -21.10
N VAL A 252 1.93 -9.47 -21.65
CA VAL A 252 0.97 -10.43 -22.22
C VAL A 252 0.30 -11.29 -21.15
N CYS A 253 1.10 -11.89 -20.29
CA CYS A 253 0.63 -12.68 -19.15
C CYS A 253 1.74 -12.77 -18.10
N SER A 254 1.36 -13.16 -16.89
CA SER A 254 2.27 -13.31 -15.75
C SER A 254 3.43 -14.29 -15.96
N LEU A 255 3.22 -15.41 -16.68
CA LEU A 255 4.28 -16.38 -16.99
C LEU A 255 5.40 -15.71 -17.79
N PHE A 256 5.02 -15.01 -18.86
CA PHE A 256 5.94 -14.26 -19.69
C PHE A 256 6.54 -13.06 -18.96
N GLN A 257 5.76 -12.41 -18.09
CA GLN A 257 6.25 -11.38 -17.20
C GLN A 257 7.39 -11.90 -16.32
N HIS A 258 7.22 -13.05 -15.69
CA HIS A 258 8.24 -13.68 -14.85
C HIS A 258 9.48 -14.08 -15.65
N MET A 259 9.31 -14.82 -16.75
CA MET A 259 10.43 -15.25 -17.59
C MET A 259 11.21 -14.07 -18.16
N ALA A 260 10.51 -13.00 -18.58
CA ALA A 260 11.15 -11.80 -19.06
C ALA A 260 12.03 -11.18 -17.97
N TYR A 261 11.63 -11.15 -16.70
CA TYR A 261 12.45 -10.59 -15.62
C TYR A 261 13.71 -11.39 -15.28
N GLU A 262 13.81 -12.65 -15.71
CA GLU A 262 15.01 -13.46 -15.49
C GLU A 262 16.14 -13.14 -16.49
N VAL A 263 15.81 -12.49 -17.60
CA VAL A 263 16.72 -12.29 -18.73
C VAL A 263 17.09 -10.81 -18.90
N VAL A 264 18.39 -10.54 -18.96
CA VAL A 264 18.95 -9.21 -19.21
C VAL A 264 19.78 -9.24 -20.51
N PRO A 265 19.24 -8.74 -21.63
CA PRO A 265 19.97 -8.76 -22.90
C PRO A 265 21.30 -8.02 -22.81
N GLY A 266 22.37 -8.65 -23.27
CA GLY A 266 23.71 -8.04 -23.32
C GLY A 266 24.46 -8.03 -21.99
N LEU A 267 23.92 -8.65 -20.93
CA LEU A 267 24.63 -8.85 -19.68
C LEU A 267 25.13 -10.30 -19.58
N ASN A 268 26.45 -10.48 -19.54
CA ASN A 268 27.08 -11.80 -19.42
C ASN A 268 27.33 -12.18 -17.94
N LEU A 269 26.36 -11.88 -17.07
CA LEU A 269 26.40 -12.14 -15.64
C LEU A 269 25.02 -12.60 -15.17
N VAL A 270 24.99 -13.61 -14.31
CA VAL A 270 23.76 -14.06 -13.66
C VAL A 270 23.51 -13.17 -12.44
N LEU A 271 22.33 -12.54 -12.41
CA LEU A 271 21.91 -11.75 -11.26
C LEU A 271 21.53 -12.67 -10.09
N TYR A 272 21.97 -12.33 -8.88
CA TYR A 272 21.51 -13.00 -7.66
C TYR A 272 20.03 -12.72 -7.40
N ASP A 273 19.37 -13.55 -6.61
CA ASP A 273 17.92 -13.46 -6.37
C ASP A 273 17.48 -12.08 -5.82
N HIS A 274 18.26 -11.46 -4.93
CA HIS A 274 17.95 -10.11 -4.44
C HIS A 274 18.09 -9.05 -5.53
N GLN A 275 19.06 -9.20 -6.43
CA GLN A 275 19.25 -8.29 -7.58
C GLN A 275 18.12 -8.45 -8.59
N ARG A 276 17.64 -9.68 -8.83
CA ARG A 276 16.48 -9.95 -9.69
C ARG A 276 15.21 -9.31 -9.12
N ARG A 277 14.99 -9.42 -7.81
CA ARG A 277 13.88 -8.73 -7.12
C ARG A 277 14.00 -7.21 -7.23
N GLY A 278 15.19 -6.67 -6.98
CA GLY A 278 15.47 -5.23 -7.14
C GLY A 278 15.22 -4.72 -8.56
N LEU A 279 15.66 -5.48 -9.57
CA LEU A 279 15.43 -5.16 -10.98
C LEU A 279 13.93 -5.21 -11.33
N LYS A 280 13.18 -6.21 -10.85
CA LYS A 280 11.72 -6.28 -11.02
C LYS A 280 11.04 -5.05 -10.41
N TRP A 281 11.45 -4.62 -9.22
CA TRP A 281 10.97 -3.38 -8.59
C TRP A 281 11.26 -2.16 -9.46
N MET A 282 12.50 -1.99 -9.90
CA MET A 282 12.91 -0.82 -10.69
C MET A 282 12.17 -0.77 -12.05
N LEU A 283 12.01 -1.89 -12.74
CA LEU A 283 11.25 -1.94 -14.01
C LEU A 283 9.78 -1.59 -13.81
N ARG A 284 9.16 -2.05 -12.70
CA ARG A 284 7.80 -1.63 -12.36
C ARG A 284 7.73 -0.12 -12.14
N ARG A 285 8.68 0.44 -11.39
CA ARG A 285 8.79 1.89 -11.11
C ARG A 285 9.03 2.74 -12.36
N GLU A 286 9.70 2.19 -13.38
CA GLU A 286 9.89 2.85 -14.67
C GLU A 286 8.67 2.71 -15.61
N THR A 287 7.63 1.99 -15.20
CA THR A 287 6.40 1.82 -15.98
C THR A 287 5.30 2.75 -15.43
N PRO A 288 4.96 3.86 -16.13
CA PRO A 288 4.03 4.86 -15.61
C PRO A 288 2.64 4.32 -15.32
N SER A 289 2.13 3.40 -16.15
CA SER A 289 0.81 2.79 -15.98
C SER A 289 0.69 1.94 -14.71
N LEU A 290 1.82 1.48 -14.16
CA LEU A 290 1.86 0.70 -12.92
C LEU A 290 2.20 1.53 -11.69
N THR A 291 2.74 2.74 -11.88
CA THR A 291 3.31 3.58 -10.81
C THR A 291 2.48 4.82 -10.55
N CYS A 292 2.04 5.52 -11.59
CA CYS A 292 1.31 6.79 -11.49
C CYS A 292 -0.20 6.58 -11.25
N ILE A 293 -0.60 5.49 -10.59
CA ILE A 293 -1.99 5.23 -10.24
C ILE A 293 -2.36 6.20 -9.10
N PRO A 294 -3.39 7.04 -9.26
CA PRO A 294 -3.84 7.92 -8.18
C PRO A 294 -4.21 7.11 -6.94
N GLN A 295 -3.55 7.39 -5.82
CA GLN A 295 -3.82 6.79 -4.52
C GLN A 295 -4.36 7.85 -3.56
N PRO A 296 -5.11 7.48 -2.50
CA PRO A 296 -5.52 8.41 -1.47
C PRO A 296 -4.30 9.13 -0.87
N HIS A 297 -4.35 10.45 -0.76
CA HIS A 297 -3.22 11.22 -0.27
C HIS A 297 -2.94 10.86 1.20
N PRO A 298 -1.70 10.47 1.56
CA PRO A 298 -1.40 9.96 2.90
C PRO A 298 -1.69 10.97 4.01
N PHE A 299 -1.41 12.25 3.78
CA PHE A 299 -1.54 13.30 4.79
C PHE A 299 -2.80 14.17 4.68
N ILE A 300 -3.69 13.88 3.73
CA ILE A 300 -4.96 14.62 3.59
C ILE A 300 -6.09 13.69 4.01
N LEU A 301 -6.80 14.06 5.08
CA LEU A 301 -8.02 13.38 5.50
C LEU A 301 -9.21 14.11 4.90
N SER A 302 -9.99 13.45 4.06
CA SER A 302 -11.08 14.10 3.32
C SER A 302 -12.44 13.82 3.96
N SER A 303 -13.44 14.63 3.60
CA SER A 303 -14.85 14.30 3.85
C SER A 303 -15.41 13.38 2.77
N GLU A 304 -16.59 12.79 2.99
CA GLU A 304 -17.25 11.89 2.02
C GLU A 304 -17.85 12.63 0.81
N SER A 305 -17.96 13.96 0.88
CA SER A 305 -18.54 14.76 -0.20
C SER A 305 -17.61 14.85 -1.41
N GLU A 306 -18.09 14.44 -2.59
CA GLU A 306 -17.41 14.60 -3.88
C GLU A 306 -17.60 16.00 -4.50
N SER A 307 -18.20 16.94 -3.76
CA SER A 307 -18.51 18.29 -4.27
C SER A 307 -17.24 19.15 -4.40
N GLU A 308 -17.27 20.17 -5.28
CA GLU A 308 -16.17 21.14 -5.39
C GLU A 308 -15.86 21.84 -4.05
N SER A 309 -16.86 21.98 -3.17
CA SER A 309 -16.71 22.51 -1.82
C SER A 309 -16.20 21.50 -0.78
N ALA A 310 -15.68 20.35 -1.19
CA ALA A 310 -15.20 19.32 -0.27
C ALA A 310 -14.16 19.88 0.71
N THR A 311 -14.38 19.59 1.98
CA THR A 311 -13.49 19.95 3.09
C THR A 311 -12.58 18.78 3.43
N ALA A 312 -11.37 19.11 3.86
CA ALA A 312 -10.41 18.13 4.32
C ALA A 312 -9.53 18.73 5.42
N VAL A 313 -8.82 17.87 6.14
CA VAL A 313 -7.77 18.26 7.08
C VAL A 313 -6.42 17.94 6.46
N ASP A 314 -5.58 18.97 6.34
CA ASP A 314 -4.17 18.82 6.07
C ASP A 314 -3.45 18.51 7.38
N LEU A 315 -2.92 17.28 7.49
CA LEU A 315 -2.22 16.81 8.68
C LEU A 315 -0.79 17.35 8.76
N ILE A 316 -0.22 17.96 7.71
CA ILE A 316 1.10 18.59 7.74
C ILE A 316 0.99 20.03 8.24
N GLU A 317 -0.01 20.77 7.74
CA GLU A 317 -0.24 22.16 8.13
C GLU A 317 -1.11 22.33 9.39
N ASP A 318 -1.71 21.23 9.88
CA ASP A 318 -2.68 21.17 10.97
C ASP A 318 -3.85 22.14 10.77
N ARG A 319 -4.47 22.09 9.58
CA ARG A 319 -5.53 23.03 9.19
C ARG A 319 -6.62 22.38 8.37
N VAL A 320 -7.83 22.94 8.47
CA VAL A 320 -8.93 22.60 7.55
C VAL A 320 -8.72 23.32 6.22
N ILE A 321 -8.69 22.57 5.13
CA ILE A 321 -8.55 23.04 3.76
C ILE A 321 -9.83 22.76 2.94
N THR A 322 -9.95 23.45 1.81
CA THR A 322 -11.05 23.28 0.84
C THR A 322 -10.45 23.02 -0.53
N HIS A 323 -11.15 22.28 -1.38
CA HIS A 323 -10.64 21.80 -2.67
C HIS A 323 -9.36 20.96 -2.52
N PRO A 324 -9.34 19.96 -1.63
CA PRO A 324 -8.16 19.14 -1.41
C PRO A 324 -7.77 18.35 -2.66
N HIS A 325 -6.47 18.23 -2.90
CA HIS A 325 -5.94 17.16 -3.75
C HIS A 325 -5.98 15.85 -2.95
N VAL A 326 -7.15 15.21 -2.95
CA VAL A 326 -7.42 13.98 -2.17
C VAL A 326 -6.65 12.77 -2.67
N THR A 327 -6.09 12.86 -3.88
CA THR A 327 -5.25 11.83 -4.46
C THR A 327 -3.82 12.31 -4.63
N ALA A 328 -2.87 11.47 -4.24
CA ALA A 328 -1.47 11.59 -4.63
C ALA A 328 -1.18 10.60 -5.76
N SER A 329 -0.50 11.06 -6.80
CA SER A 329 0.12 10.18 -7.80
C SER A 329 1.58 9.98 -7.43
N ASP A 330 2.04 8.74 -7.42
CA ASP A 330 3.46 8.45 -7.33
C ASP A 330 4.18 8.86 -8.62
N ALA A 331 5.51 9.02 -8.56
CA ALA A 331 6.35 9.37 -9.70
C ALA A 331 7.10 8.14 -10.23
N CYS A 332 7.42 8.15 -11.54
CA CYS A 332 8.27 7.12 -12.12
C CYS A 332 9.69 7.16 -11.52
N GLY A 333 10.29 5.98 -11.36
CA GLY A 333 11.60 5.81 -10.73
C GLY A 333 11.51 5.80 -9.19
N GLY A 334 12.65 5.85 -8.49
CA GLY A 334 12.65 5.81 -7.03
C GLY A 334 14.05 5.63 -6.45
N MET A 335 14.12 5.40 -5.14
CA MET A 335 15.38 5.22 -4.42
C MET A 335 15.70 3.73 -4.23
N PHE A 336 16.84 3.28 -4.76
CA PHE A 336 17.34 1.91 -4.57
C PHE A 336 18.45 1.88 -3.51
N CYS A 337 18.06 1.70 -2.25
CA CYS A 337 18.90 1.88 -1.06
C CYS A 337 19.36 0.56 -0.40
N ASP A 338 19.84 -0.39 -1.21
CA ASP A 338 20.41 -1.63 -0.70
C ASP A 338 21.72 -1.42 0.08
N GLU A 339 22.07 -2.37 0.95
CA GLU A 339 23.32 -2.37 1.70
C GLU A 339 24.56 -2.28 0.79
N PRO A 340 25.66 -1.65 1.24
CA PRO A 340 26.91 -1.63 0.49
C PRO A 340 27.41 -3.07 0.24
N GLY A 341 27.90 -3.34 -0.98
CA GLY A 341 28.39 -4.67 -1.37
C GLY A 341 27.38 -5.59 -2.06
N LEU A 342 26.06 -5.32 -2.02
CA LEU A 342 25.03 -6.17 -2.65
C LEU A 342 24.97 -6.11 -4.19
N GLY A 343 25.87 -5.35 -4.82
CA GLY A 343 25.95 -5.24 -6.28
C GLY A 343 24.92 -4.28 -6.89
N LYS A 344 24.63 -3.15 -6.25
CA LYS A 344 23.71 -2.13 -6.80
C LYS A 344 24.05 -1.69 -8.22
N THR A 345 25.34 -1.56 -8.53
CA THR A 345 25.82 -1.18 -9.86
C THR A 345 25.43 -2.19 -10.92
N ILE A 346 25.54 -3.49 -10.64
CA ILE A 346 25.16 -4.53 -11.61
C ILE A 346 23.64 -4.53 -11.81
N THR A 347 22.85 -4.32 -10.74
CA THR A 347 21.39 -4.19 -10.83
C THR A 347 20.99 -2.96 -11.66
N MET A 348 21.69 -1.84 -11.51
CA MET A 348 21.46 -0.62 -12.30
C MET A 348 21.84 -0.82 -13.78
N LEU A 349 22.97 -1.46 -14.08
CA LEU A 349 23.34 -1.80 -15.46
C LEU A 349 22.30 -2.72 -16.10
N ALA A 350 21.77 -3.67 -15.34
CA ALA A 350 20.70 -4.52 -15.82
C ALA A 350 19.44 -3.72 -16.16
N LEU A 351 19.05 -2.74 -15.34
CA LEU A 351 17.95 -1.83 -15.63
C LEU A 351 18.18 -1.07 -16.95
N ILE A 352 19.35 -0.45 -17.11
CA ILE A 352 19.71 0.30 -18.33
C ILE A 352 19.63 -0.59 -19.58
N LEU A 353 20.14 -1.83 -19.50
CA LEU A 353 20.07 -2.78 -20.60
C LEU A 353 18.63 -3.20 -20.89
N ARG A 354 17.81 -3.37 -19.86
CA ARG A 354 16.38 -3.74 -19.94
C ARG A 354 15.49 -2.63 -20.48
N THR A 355 15.88 -1.37 -20.34
CA THR A 355 15.13 -0.22 -20.87
C THR A 355 15.82 0.44 -22.07
N LYS A 356 16.91 -0.15 -22.56
CA LYS A 356 17.63 0.32 -23.74
C LYS A 356 16.69 0.45 -24.95
N GLY A 357 16.61 1.65 -25.50
CA GLY A 357 15.78 1.93 -26.69
C GLY A 357 14.29 2.07 -26.40
N GLN A 358 13.90 2.09 -25.12
CA GLN A 358 12.62 2.59 -24.66
C GLN A 358 12.74 4.11 -24.47
N THR A 359 11.74 4.85 -24.91
CA THR A 359 11.63 6.28 -24.59
C THR A 359 10.88 6.41 -23.29
N THR A 360 11.44 7.13 -22.31
CA THR A 360 10.63 7.70 -21.24
C THR A 360 9.67 8.66 -21.93
N ASP A 361 8.41 8.27 -22.06
CA ASP A 361 7.40 9.27 -22.39
C ASP A 361 7.41 10.20 -21.19
N ASN A 362 8.03 11.37 -21.37
CA ASN A 362 8.10 12.39 -20.35
C ASN A 362 6.66 12.88 -20.17
N THR A 363 5.89 12.14 -19.37
CA THR A 363 4.68 12.66 -18.76
C THR A 363 5.14 13.93 -18.08
N PRO A 364 4.73 15.12 -18.57
CA PRO A 364 5.07 16.34 -17.87
C PRO A 364 4.53 16.16 -16.46
N VAL A 365 5.39 16.35 -15.46
CA VAL A 365 4.92 16.64 -14.11
C VAL A 365 3.97 17.81 -14.29
N ASP A 366 2.67 17.56 -14.14
CA ASP A 366 1.65 18.56 -14.40
C ASP A 366 1.72 19.59 -13.27
N THR A 367 2.61 20.56 -13.45
CA THR A 367 2.81 21.71 -12.55
C THR A 367 1.79 22.81 -12.85
N ARG A 368 0.59 22.44 -13.32
CA ARG A 368 -0.46 23.40 -13.70
C ARG A 368 -1.04 24.10 -12.48
N GLY A 369 -0.36 25.17 -12.07
CA GLY A 369 -1.05 26.42 -11.76
C GLY A 369 -1.58 27.08 -13.05
N PRO A 370 -2.62 27.92 -12.97
CA PRO A 370 -3.27 28.49 -14.14
C PRO A 370 -2.50 29.71 -14.64
N SER A 371 -1.57 29.54 -15.58
CA SER A 371 -1.12 30.53 -16.59
C SER A 371 0.31 30.23 -17.07
N GLY A 372 0.53 30.29 -18.39
CA GLY A 372 1.84 30.66 -18.94
C GLY A 372 2.52 29.61 -19.80
N ARG A 373 2.46 29.82 -21.12
CA ARG A 373 3.30 29.18 -22.14
C ARG A 373 4.78 29.27 -21.77
N VAL A 374 5.53 28.16 -21.87
CA VAL A 374 7.00 28.21 -22.06
C VAL A 374 7.45 27.17 -23.08
N ASN A 375 8.28 27.65 -24.02
CA ASN A 375 8.94 26.92 -25.10
C ASN A 375 9.92 25.85 -24.59
N ARG A 376 9.97 24.71 -25.29
CA ARG A 376 10.93 23.63 -25.09
C ARG A 376 12.34 24.02 -25.57
N PRO A 377 13.42 23.84 -24.79
CA PRO A 377 14.76 23.72 -25.34
C PRO A 377 14.92 22.29 -25.88
N GLY A 378 15.07 22.17 -27.20
CA GLY A 378 15.24 20.87 -27.86
C GLY A 378 16.61 20.24 -27.57
N LEU A 379 16.60 19.01 -27.06
CA LEU A 379 17.75 18.10 -27.16
C LEU A 379 17.72 17.39 -28.52
N ARG A 380 18.85 17.45 -29.24
CA ARG A 380 19.05 16.94 -30.59
C ARG A 380 19.02 15.40 -30.63
N SER A 381 17.83 14.79 -30.63
CA SER A 381 17.62 13.43 -31.17
C SER A 381 16.16 13.14 -31.54
N ALA A 382 15.31 14.16 -31.69
CA ALA A 382 13.87 14.02 -31.95
C ALA A 382 13.49 13.50 -33.36
N ARG A 383 14.32 12.65 -33.98
CA ARG A 383 14.04 11.98 -35.24
C ARG A 383 14.40 10.49 -35.17
N SER A 384 13.78 9.75 -34.26
CA SER A 384 13.57 8.31 -34.47
C SER A 384 12.08 8.06 -34.63
N ARG A 385 11.70 7.67 -35.86
CA ARG A 385 10.33 7.40 -36.30
C ARG A 385 9.58 6.55 -35.29
N GLY A 386 8.46 7.08 -34.80
CA GLY A 386 7.43 6.29 -34.14
C GLY A 386 6.92 5.22 -35.11
N ARG A 387 7.12 3.96 -34.76
CA ARG A 387 6.39 2.83 -35.33
C ARG A 387 5.81 2.08 -34.14
N SER A 388 4.58 2.43 -33.79
CA SER A 388 3.71 1.54 -33.02
C SER A 388 3.50 0.30 -33.89
N VAL A 389 3.92 -0.86 -33.39
CA VAL A 389 3.74 -2.15 -34.08
C VAL A 389 2.43 -2.72 -33.59
N GLY A 390 1.49 -3.00 -34.50
CA GLY A 390 0.24 -3.68 -34.16
C GLY A 390 0.54 -5.08 -33.62
N VAL A 391 -0.31 -5.60 -32.74
CA VAL A 391 -0.15 -6.94 -32.14
C VAL A 391 -0.02 -8.02 -33.23
N GLU A 392 -0.68 -7.83 -34.37
CA GLU A 392 -0.63 -8.71 -35.54
C GLU A 392 0.76 -8.73 -36.22
N ASP A 393 1.42 -7.57 -36.31
CA ASP A 393 2.77 -7.45 -36.88
C ASP A 393 3.85 -8.05 -35.96
N LEU A 394 3.60 -8.11 -34.65
CA LEU A 394 4.53 -8.71 -33.68
C LEU A 394 4.60 -10.23 -33.87
N CYS A 395 3.44 -10.88 -34.03
CA CYS A 395 3.35 -12.31 -34.29
C CYS A 395 4.02 -12.70 -35.61
N LEU A 396 3.83 -11.90 -36.68
CA LEU A 396 4.46 -12.12 -37.99
C LEU A 396 5.99 -11.94 -37.94
N ASN A 397 6.51 -10.92 -37.26
CA ASN A 397 7.95 -10.70 -37.13
C ASN A 397 8.66 -11.75 -36.28
N ILE A 398 7.99 -12.29 -35.25
CA ILE A 398 8.52 -13.40 -34.45
C ILE A 398 8.55 -14.67 -35.30
N PHE A 399 7.52 -14.92 -36.11
CA PHE A 399 7.45 -16.10 -36.98
C PHE A 399 8.49 -16.06 -38.12
N GLU A 400 8.66 -14.92 -38.80
CA GLU A 400 9.68 -14.75 -39.85
C GLU A 400 11.12 -14.83 -39.33
N ARG A 401 11.36 -14.50 -38.06
CA ARG A 401 12.71 -14.62 -37.46
C ARG A 401 13.00 -16.01 -36.93
N LEU A 402 11.99 -16.76 -36.50
CA LEU A 402 12.13 -18.16 -36.08
C LEU A 402 12.23 -19.12 -37.28
N CYS A 403 11.53 -18.82 -38.38
CA CYS A 403 11.66 -19.52 -39.65
C CYS A 403 12.68 -18.78 -40.54
N GLY A 404 13.97 -19.02 -40.29
CA GLY A 404 15.06 -18.29 -40.95
C GLY A 404 14.89 -18.11 -42.46
N ARG A 405 15.25 -16.92 -42.97
CA ARG A 405 15.36 -16.62 -44.41
C ARG A 405 16.26 -17.65 -45.09
N SER A 406 15.69 -18.67 -45.71
CA SER A 406 16.39 -19.48 -46.70
C SER A 406 16.49 -18.68 -47.99
N HIS A 407 17.61 -17.97 -48.17
CA HIS A 407 18.02 -17.57 -49.51
C HIS A 407 18.29 -18.86 -50.29
N GLY A 408 17.50 -19.05 -51.34
CA GLY A 408 17.45 -20.29 -52.10
C GLY A 408 18.77 -20.73 -52.70
N LYS A 409 18.97 -22.05 -52.66
CA LYS A 409 19.56 -22.91 -53.69
C LYS A 409 18.91 -24.29 -53.50
N GLY A 410 18.71 -25.02 -54.60
CA GLY A 410 17.86 -26.22 -54.72
C GLY A 410 18.04 -27.26 -53.60
N TRP A 411 17.11 -28.17 -53.41
CA TRP A 411 16.92 -29.29 -54.33
C TRP A 411 15.48 -29.82 -54.28
N THR A 412 15.03 -30.23 -55.45
CA THR A 412 13.83 -31.02 -55.75
C THR A 412 13.85 -32.41 -55.11
N HIS A 413 12.64 -32.92 -54.84
CA HIS A 413 12.27 -34.30 -54.45
C HIS A 413 12.64 -34.74 -53.03
N LEU A 414 11.62 -34.94 -52.17
CA LEU A 414 11.25 -36.28 -51.68
C LEU A 414 9.98 -36.23 -50.79
N PHE A 415 9.06 -37.14 -51.15
CA PHE A 415 7.85 -37.66 -50.48
C PHE A 415 6.47 -36.98 -50.69
N PRO A 416 5.52 -37.73 -51.30
CA PRO A 416 4.10 -37.61 -51.03
C PRO A 416 3.70 -38.43 -49.79
N LEU A 417 2.60 -37.99 -49.16
CA LEU A 417 1.88 -38.55 -48.01
C LEU A 417 2.52 -38.33 -46.63
#